data_AF-A0A6I9VWQ1-F1
#
_entry.id   AF-A0A6I9VWQ1-F1
#
_cell.length_a   1.000
_cell.length_b   1.000
_cell.length_c   1.000
_cell.angle_alpha   90.00
_cell.angle_beta   90.00
_cell.angle_gamma   90.00
#
_symmetry.space_group_name_H-M   'P 1'
#
loop_
_entity.id
_entity.type
_entity.pdbx_description
1 polymer ?
#
loop_
_entity_poly.entity_id
_entity_poly.type
_entity_poly.pdbx_seq_one_letter_code
_entity_poly.pdbx_strand_id
1 'polypeptide(L)'
;MGAVTGGMLDILDGQLPFNTWVPWHCTSFLLYWFTSLQEIVAVIIATVVNVATETTILGFCLQTCAQFAILKHRLQKMAKSREKELSRKNSLNNASHQTGKLSEHISHHLCIIRLAEMINDVFSQVIFVQFFVSILVLCSCLYHLSSHLTFTDVTTLIVFIFSMFVQIFIYCWAGNEVMLKSAEMSEAIYHMDWILMTIDERKDLLMIMRRSTKPVKFTSSFLVTLTLESYANVSLQVEDLFIISLIQMYYSTSFSTAFEGIFLCI
;
A
#
# COMPACT_ATOMS: atom_id res chain seq x y z
N MET A 1 2.77 17.65 -2.63
CA MET A 1 3.87 18.64 -2.54
C MET A 1 3.67 19.78 -3.55
N GLY A 2 3.58 19.51 -4.87
CA GLY A 2 3.45 20.56 -5.91
C GLY A 2 2.26 21.51 -5.79
N ALA A 3 1.06 21.00 -5.47
CA ALA A 3 -0.14 21.83 -5.29
C ALA A 3 -0.08 22.75 -4.06
N VAL A 4 0.64 22.35 -3.00
CA VAL A 4 0.80 23.15 -1.78
C VAL A 4 1.83 24.26 -2.00
N THR A 5 2.91 23.97 -2.74
CA THR A 5 3.90 24.99 -3.14
C THR A 5 3.34 25.98 -4.16
N GLY A 6 2.47 25.55 -5.08
CA GLY A 6 1.74 26.43 -6.01
C GLY A 6 0.75 27.33 -5.27
N GLY A 7 -0.10 26.76 -4.41
CA GLY A 7 -1.03 27.55 -3.59
C GLY A 7 -0.33 28.53 -2.63
N MET A 8 0.88 28.21 -2.14
CA MET A 8 1.68 29.16 -1.35
C MET A 8 2.21 30.35 -2.16
N LEU A 9 2.47 30.17 -3.45
CA LEU A 9 2.85 31.25 -4.37
C LEU A 9 1.62 32.11 -4.76
N ASP A 10 0.46 31.50 -4.96
CA ASP A 10 -0.78 32.22 -5.29
C ASP A 10 -1.27 33.15 -4.15
N ILE A 11 -0.96 32.80 -2.89
CA ILE A 11 -1.20 33.66 -1.71
C ILE A 11 -0.36 34.94 -1.75
N LEU A 12 0.87 34.88 -2.29
CA LEU A 12 1.75 36.06 -2.45
C LEU A 12 1.22 37.02 -3.52
N ASP A 13 0.48 36.52 -4.50
CA ASP A 13 -0.14 37.30 -5.59
C ASP A 13 -1.57 37.78 -5.26
N GLY A 14 -2.04 37.55 -4.03
CA GLY A 14 -3.35 38.02 -3.55
C GLY A 14 -4.53 37.19 -4.06
N GLN A 15 -4.28 36.00 -4.59
CA GLN A 15 -5.31 35.03 -4.98
C GLN A 15 -5.52 33.99 -3.87
N LEU A 16 -6.67 33.31 -3.85
CA LEU A 16 -6.88 32.21 -2.92
C LEU A 16 -6.02 30.99 -3.37
N PRO A 17 -5.41 30.25 -2.43
CA PRO A 17 -4.54 29.11 -2.75
C PRO A 17 -5.27 27.97 -3.47
N PHE A 18 -6.60 27.91 -3.31
CA PHE A 18 -7.47 27.00 -4.06
C PHE A 18 -8.70 27.77 -4.53
N ASN A 19 -9.14 27.54 -5.78
CA ASN A 19 -10.38 28.10 -6.31
C ASN A 19 -11.60 27.42 -5.66
N THR A 20 -11.91 27.81 -4.42
CA THR A 20 -13.10 27.38 -3.69
C THR A 20 -14.18 28.45 -3.80
N TRP A 21 -15.43 28.02 -3.94
CA TRP A 21 -16.55 28.96 -3.87
C TRP A 21 -16.87 29.25 -2.40
N VAL A 22 -16.76 30.53 -2.02
CA VAL A 22 -17.03 30.99 -0.66
C VAL A 22 -18.29 31.87 -0.68
N PRO A 23 -19.26 31.68 0.24
CA PRO A 23 -20.56 32.38 0.18
C PRO A 23 -20.48 33.89 0.51
N TRP A 24 -19.33 34.41 0.92
CA TRP A 24 -19.11 35.84 1.18
C TRP A 24 -18.08 36.45 0.21
N HIS A 25 -18.30 37.70 -0.19
CA HIS A 25 -17.36 38.42 -1.04
C HIS A 25 -16.06 38.75 -0.28
N CYS A 26 -14.92 38.22 -0.73
CA CYS A 26 -13.57 38.53 -0.22
C CYS A 26 -13.11 39.97 -0.56
N THR A 27 -13.92 40.97 -0.22
CA THR A 27 -13.63 42.40 -0.44
C THR A 27 -12.93 43.06 0.74
N SER A 28 -12.90 42.41 1.91
CA SER A 28 -12.28 42.94 3.13
C SER A 28 -11.03 42.14 3.51
N PHE A 29 -9.95 42.86 3.82
CA PHE A 29 -8.62 42.32 4.09
C PHE A 29 -8.61 41.24 5.19
N LEU A 30 -9.36 41.46 6.28
CA LEU A 30 -9.40 40.53 7.41
C LEU A 30 -10.11 39.21 7.07
N LEU A 31 -11.18 39.26 6.27
CA LEU A 31 -11.92 38.06 5.86
C LEU A 31 -11.09 37.20 4.90
N TYR A 32 -10.34 37.83 3.98
CA TYR A 32 -9.40 37.12 3.09
C TYR A 32 -8.33 36.35 3.87
N TRP A 33 -7.70 36.98 4.86
CA TRP A 33 -6.69 36.32 5.70
C TRP A 33 -7.27 35.17 6.53
N PHE A 34 -8.48 35.35 7.06
CA PHE A 34 -9.15 34.29 7.81
C PHE A 34 -9.48 33.08 6.92
N THR A 35 -10.03 33.31 5.72
CA THR A 35 -10.33 32.22 4.77
C THR A 35 -9.05 31.54 4.29
N SER A 36 -8.01 32.29 3.97
CA SER A 36 -6.71 31.74 3.57
C SER A 36 -6.10 30.87 4.67
N LEU A 37 -6.11 31.34 5.92
CA LEU A 37 -5.63 30.57 7.07
C LEU A 37 -6.44 29.28 7.26
N GLN A 38 -7.77 29.38 7.17
CA GLN A 38 -8.66 28.23 7.29
C GLN A 38 -8.39 27.18 6.21
N GLU A 39 -8.19 27.59 4.96
CA GLU A 39 -7.86 26.69 3.86
C GLU A 39 -6.51 26.00 4.05
N ILE A 40 -5.47 26.76 4.43
CA ILE A 40 -4.14 26.18 4.71
C ILE A 40 -4.23 25.15 5.83
N VAL A 41 -4.93 25.47 6.93
CA VAL A 41 -5.13 24.55 8.05
C VAL A 41 -5.89 23.30 7.61
N ALA A 42 -6.94 23.45 6.81
CA ALA A 42 -7.71 22.31 6.30
C ALA A 42 -6.85 21.38 5.42
N VAL A 43 -6.01 21.95 4.56
CA VAL A 43 -5.07 21.19 3.70
C VAL A 43 -4.00 20.47 4.52
N ILE A 44 -3.45 21.12 5.54
CA ILE A 44 -2.49 20.50 6.47
C ILE A 44 -3.16 19.32 7.20
N ILE A 45 -4.37 19.51 7.73
CA ILE A 45 -5.09 18.43 8.42
C ILE A 45 -5.38 17.27 7.46
N ALA A 46 -5.87 17.55 6.25
CA ALA A 46 -6.18 16.53 5.26
C ALA A 46 -4.94 15.72 4.86
N THR A 47 -3.80 16.38 4.63
CA THR A 47 -2.54 15.70 4.30
C THR A 47 -2.01 14.86 5.46
N VAL A 48 -2.10 15.34 6.70
CA VAL A 48 -1.71 14.56 7.89
C VAL A 48 -2.59 13.31 8.05
N VAL A 49 -3.91 13.44 7.90
CA VAL A 49 -4.85 12.30 7.98
C VAL A 49 -4.54 11.28 6.87
N ASN A 50 -4.27 11.75 5.66
CA ASN A 50 -3.91 10.90 4.55
C ASN A 50 -2.62 10.11 4.84
N VAL A 51 -1.53 10.80 5.22
CA VAL A 51 -0.24 10.15 5.56
C VAL A 51 -0.39 9.18 6.73
N ALA A 52 -1.18 9.54 7.75
CA ALA A 52 -1.44 8.68 8.89
C ALA A 52 -2.18 7.40 8.48
N THR A 53 -3.16 7.51 7.57
CA THR A 53 -3.92 6.36 7.05
C THR A 53 -3.00 5.42 6.28
N GLU A 54 -2.16 5.95 5.39
CA GLU A 54 -1.20 5.18 4.60
C GLU A 54 -0.19 4.44 5.49
N THR A 55 0.37 5.16 6.47
CA THR A 55 1.35 4.59 7.41
C THR A 55 0.72 3.51 8.28
N THR A 56 -0.54 3.68 8.68
CA THR A 56 -1.27 2.72 9.52
C THR A 56 -1.50 1.40 8.79
N ILE A 57 -1.89 1.45 7.51
CA ILE A 57 -2.07 0.25 6.67
C ILE A 57 -0.75 -0.53 6.58
N LEU A 58 0.34 0.15 6.21
CA LEU A 58 1.66 -0.46 6.12
C LEU A 58 2.09 -1.06 7.46
N GLY A 59 1.88 -0.33 8.56
CA GLY A 59 2.18 -0.79 9.91
C GLY A 59 1.44 -2.08 10.28
N PHE A 60 0.15 -2.19 9.95
CA PHE A 60 -0.63 -3.40 10.19
C PHE A 60 -0.16 -4.60 9.35
N CYS A 61 0.19 -4.38 8.07
CA CYS A 61 0.77 -5.42 7.23
C CYS A 61 2.10 -5.92 7.79
N LEU A 62 3.02 -5.01 8.16
CA LEU A 62 4.31 -5.36 8.76
C LEU A 62 4.14 -6.06 10.11
N GLN A 63 3.20 -5.61 10.94
CA GLN A 63 2.89 -6.26 12.20
C GLN A 63 2.39 -7.69 11.98
N THR A 64 1.56 -7.91 10.96
CA THR A 64 1.08 -9.25 10.58
C THR A 64 2.24 -10.14 10.14
N CYS A 65 3.14 -9.65 9.29
CA CYS A 65 4.37 -10.34 8.90
C CYS A 65 5.24 -10.71 10.12
N ALA A 66 5.43 -9.77 11.04
CA ALA A 66 6.19 -9.99 12.27
C ALA A 66 5.55 -11.08 13.14
N GLN A 67 4.23 -11.09 13.29
CA GLN A 67 3.53 -12.11 14.06
C GLN A 67 3.66 -13.50 13.43
N PHE A 68 3.59 -13.62 12.09
CA PHE A 68 3.89 -14.88 11.40
C PHE A 68 5.34 -15.33 11.66
N ALA A 69 6.32 -14.43 11.60
CA ALA A 69 7.72 -14.76 11.88
C ALA A 69 7.95 -15.22 13.33
N ILE A 70 7.33 -14.54 14.31
CA ILE A 70 7.40 -14.91 15.73
C ILE A 70 6.80 -16.29 15.95
N LEU A 71 5.63 -16.56 15.37
CA LEU A 71 4.98 -17.85 15.48
C LEU A 71 5.84 -18.98 14.87
N LYS A 72 6.38 -18.75 13.67
CA LYS A 72 7.31 -19.68 12.99
C LYS A 72 8.51 -20.02 13.89
N HIS A 73 9.16 -19.00 14.46
CA HIS A 73 10.29 -19.20 15.36
C HIS A 73 9.90 -19.97 16.64
N ARG A 74 8.74 -19.66 17.25
CA ARG A 74 8.24 -20.36 18.44
C ARG A 74 7.96 -21.83 18.17
N LEU A 75 7.33 -22.15 17.03
CA LEU A 75 7.06 -23.53 16.61
C LEU A 75 8.37 -24.32 16.38
N GLN A 76 9.34 -23.73 15.67
CA GLN A 76 10.64 -24.37 15.44
C GLN A 76 11.44 -24.57 16.73
N LYS A 77 11.42 -23.59 17.64
CA LYS A 77 12.08 -23.70 18.96
C LYS A 77 11.46 -24.82 19.79
N MET A 78 10.15 -24.97 19.76
CA MET A 78 9.43 -26.04 20.45
C MET A 78 9.79 -27.42 19.88
N ALA A 79 9.84 -27.57 18.56
CA ALA A 79 10.25 -28.81 17.90
C ALA A 79 11.69 -29.21 18.30
N LYS A 80 12.65 -28.29 18.21
CA LYS A 80 14.06 -28.52 18.61
C LYS A 80 14.22 -28.84 20.10
N SER A 81 13.40 -28.22 20.97
CA SER A 81 13.43 -28.51 22.41
C SER A 81 13.04 -29.96 22.68
N ARG A 82 12.04 -30.47 21.95
CA ARG A 82 11.54 -31.84 22.12
C ARG A 82 12.52 -32.89 21.61
N GLU A 83 13.20 -32.63 20.50
CA GLU A 83 14.29 -33.47 19.99
C GLU A 83 15.41 -33.65 21.03
N LYS A 84 15.79 -32.55 21.70
CA LYS A 84 16.80 -32.56 22.78
C LYS A 84 16.32 -33.30 24.03
N GLU A 85 15.06 -33.14 24.43
CA GLU A 85 14.47 -33.84 25.59
C GLU A 85 14.44 -35.36 25.38
N LEU A 86 14.04 -35.80 24.19
CA LEU A 86 14.01 -37.23 23.84
C LEU A 86 15.42 -37.84 23.85
N SER A 87 16.40 -37.13 23.32
CA SER A 87 17.82 -37.54 23.35
C SER A 87 18.37 -37.65 24.79
N ARG A 88 17.76 -36.97 25.76
CA ARG A 88 18.19 -36.95 27.18
C ARG A 88 17.51 -38.02 28.05
N LYS A 89 16.67 -38.90 27.48
CA LYS A 89 16.09 -40.09 28.15
C LYS A 89 15.26 -39.82 29.42
N ASN A 90 14.76 -38.59 29.64
CA ASN A 90 14.03 -38.25 30.87
C ASN A 90 12.62 -37.65 30.63
N SER A 91 11.66 -38.33 31.27
CA SER A 91 10.35 -37.87 31.78
C SER A 91 9.12 -37.88 30.87
N LEU A 92 8.21 -38.81 31.20
CA LEU A 92 6.79 -38.86 30.81
C LEU A 92 5.95 -37.72 31.42
N ASN A 93 6.47 -36.96 32.40
CA ASN A 93 5.67 -35.99 33.18
C ASN A 93 5.50 -34.62 32.51
N ASN A 94 6.20 -34.33 31.41
CA ASN A 94 6.12 -33.03 30.71
C ASN A 94 5.10 -32.99 29.56
N ALA A 95 4.46 -34.12 29.23
CA ALA A 95 3.58 -34.23 28.08
C ALA A 95 2.33 -33.32 28.21
N SER A 96 1.70 -33.26 29.39
CA SER A 96 0.48 -32.48 29.63
C SER A 96 0.71 -30.96 29.61
N HIS A 97 1.84 -30.48 30.11
CA HIS A 97 2.19 -29.05 30.09
C HIS A 97 2.58 -28.57 28.68
N GLN A 98 3.07 -29.46 27.81
CA GLN A 98 3.44 -29.13 26.43
C GLN A 98 2.23 -29.08 25.48
N THR A 99 1.18 -29.89 25.69
CA THR A 99 -0.06 -29.81 24.92
C THR A 99 -0.73 -28.43 25.06
N GLY A 100 -0.70 -27.85 26.25
CA GLY A 100 -1.21 -26.49 26.50
C GLY A 100 -0.47 -25.40 25.72
N LYS A 101 0.87 -25.53 25.56
CA LYS A 101 1.68 -24.56 24.80
C LYS A 101 1.43 -24.63 23.30
N LEU A 102 1.17 -25.81 22.75
CA LEU A 102 0.80 -25.91 21.33
C LEU A 102 -0.60 -25.35 21.08
N SER A 103 -1.56 -25.62 21.99
CA SER A 103 -2.88 -25.01 21.93
C SER A 103 -2.83 -23.47 21.91
N GLU A 104 -1.94 -22.88 22.72
CA GLU A 104 -1.66 -21.44 22.70
C GLU A 104 -1.11 -20.97 21.33
N HIS A 105 -0.20 -21.71 20.71
CA HIS A 105 0.33 -21.39 19.38
C HIS A 105 -0.74 -21.49 18.27
N ILE A 106 -1.68 -22.44 18.35
CA ILE A 106 -2.81 -22.56 17.42
C ILE A 106 -3.76 -21.36 17.59
N SER A 107 -4.08 -21.02 18.85
CA SER A 107 -4.91 -19.85 19.15
C SER A 107 -4.28 -18.57 18.63
N HIS A 108 -2.96 -18.43 18.78
CA HIS A 108 -2.19 -17.32 18.23
C HIS A 108 -2.23 -17.30 16.69
N HIS A 109 -2.04 -18.43 16.01
CA HIS A 109 -2.16 -18.53 14.55
C HIS A 109 -3.56 -18.11 14.05
N LEU A 110 -4.61 -18.57 14.73
CA LEU A 110 -5.98 -18.21 14.40
C LEU A 110 -6.25 -16.72 14.64
N CYS A 111 -5.68 -16.15 15.70
CA CYS A 111 -5.74 -14.71 15.97
C CYS A 111 -5.06 -13.89 14.87
N ILE A 112 -3.88 -14.30 14.39
CA ILE A 112 -3.18 -13.64 13.28
C ILE A 112 -4.03 -13.68 12.00
N ILE A 113 -4.62 -14.83 11.69
CA ILE A 113 -5.51 -14.97 10.52
C ILE A 113 -6.71 -14.04 10.64
N ARG A 114 -7.38 -14.03 11.80
CA ARG A 114 -8.52 -13.13 12.05
C ARG A 114 -8.11 -11.67 11.95
N LEU A 115 -6.94 -11.30 12.47
CA LEU A 115 -6.40 -9.96 12.33
C LEU A 115 -6.22 -9.59 10.86
N ALA A 116 -5.64 -10.48 10.06
CA ALA A 116 -5.43 -10.23 8.65
C ALA A 116 -6.75 -10.17 7.85
N GLU A 117 -7.74 -10.98 8.20
CA GLU A 117 -9.10 -10.91 7.64
C GLU A 117 -9.77 -9.56 7.98
N MET A 118 -9.68 -9.10 9.24
CA MET A 118 -10.20 -7.78 9.64
C MET A 118 -9.48 -6.62 8.94
N ILE A 119 -8.15 -6.68 8.81
CA ILE A 119 -7.36 -5.70 8.06
C ILE A 119 -7.84 -5.68 6.60
N ASN A 120 -8.03 -6.86 5.99
CA ASN A 120 -8.53 -6.95 4.64
C ASN A 120 -9.91 -6.28 4.50
N ASP A 121 -10.86 -6.61 5.38
CA ASP A 121 -12.22 -6.09 5.28
C ASP A 121 -12.29 -4.56 5.46
N VAL A 122 -11.51 -4.00 6.40
CA VAL A 122 -11.48 -2.56 6.65
C VAL A 122 -10.77 -1.80 5.52
N PHE A 123 -9.60 -2.30 5.09
CA PHE A 123 -8.76 -1.56 4.15
C PHE A 123 -9.05 -1.87 2.68
N SER A 124 -9.81 -2.94 2.38
CA SER A 124 -10.21 -3.27 1.01
C SER A 124 -10.95 -2.11 0.33
N GLN A 125 -11.85 -1.44 1.06
CA GLN A 125 -12.56 -0.26 0.58
C GLN A 125 -11.66 0.97 0.46
N VAL A 126 -10.77 1.20 1.43
CA VAL A 126 -9.83 2.34 1.42
C VAL A 126 -8.90 2.26 0.21
N ILE A 127 -8.35 1.07 -0.03
CA ILE A 127 -7.47 0.79 -1.17
C ILE A 127 -8.22 0.98 -2.50
N PHE A 128 -9.48 0.54 -2.58
CA PHE A 128 -10.31 0.77 -3.77
C PHE A 128 -10.47 2.26 -4.08
N VAL A 129 -10.82 3.06 -3.07
CA VAL A 129 -10.96 4.52 -3.23
C VAL A 129 -9.62 5.14 -3.65
N GLN A 130 -8.51 4.69 -3.07
CA GLN A 130 -7.18 5.16 -3.45
C GLN A 130 -6.88 4.91 -4.94
N PHE A 131 -7.08 3.68 -5.43
CA PHE A 131 -6.88 3.36 -6.85
C PHE A 131 -7.78 4.17 -7.77
N PHE A 132 -9.05 4.35 -7.39
CA PHE A 132 -9.99 5.14 -8.18
C PHE A 132 -9.56 6.61 -8.28
N VAL A 133 -9.15 7.21 -7.16
CA VAL A 133 -8.63 8.59 -7.12
C VAL A 133 -7.35 8.69 -7.94
N SER A 134 -6.41 7.73 -7.82
CA SER A 134 -5.18 7.73 -8.62
C SER A 134 -5.46 7.69 -10.13
N ILE A 135 -6.45 6.92 -10.59
CA ILE A 135 -6.85 6.88 -12.00
C ILE A 135 -7.41 8.23 -12.45
N LEU A 136 -8.31 8.83 -11.67
CA LEU A 136 -8.88 10.14 -11.99
C LEU A 136 -7.80 11.22 -12.09
N VAL A 137 -6.86 11.23 -11.14
CA VAL A 137 -5.75 12.19 -11.15
C VAL A 137 -4.85 11.97 -12.36
N LEU A 138 -4.54 10.72 -12.71
CA LEU A 138 -3.79 10.40 -13.92
C LEU A 138 -4.50 10.92 -15.18
N CYS A 139 -5.81 10.69 -15.31
CA CYS A 139 -6.59 11.21 -16.43
C CYS A 139 -6.54 12.75 -16.50
N SER A 140 -6.67 13.43 -15.36
CA SER A 140 -6.52 14.89 -15.29
C SER A 140 -5.12 15.35 -15.67
N CYS A 141 -4.06 14.67 -15.22
CA CYS A 141 -2.69 14.98 -15.60
C CYS A 141 -2.47 14.84 -17.11
N LEU A 142 -2.98 13.78 -17.73
CA LEU A 142 -2.91 13.57 -19.19
C LEU A 142 -3.65 14.68 -19.95
N TYR A 143 -4.81 15.10 -19.45
CA TYR A 143 -5.55 16.22 -20.04
C TYR A 143 -4.77 17.54 -19.95
N HIS A 144 -4.23 17.86 -18.76
CA HIS A 144 -3.38 19.04 -18.58
C HIS A 144 -2.12 19.03 -19.45
N LEU A 145 -1.52 17.85 -19.63
CA LEU A 145 -0.38 17.64 -20.52
C LEU A 145 -0.71 17.95 -22.00
N SER A 146 -1.96 17.72 -22.41
CA SER A 146 -2.43 17.98 -23.77
C SER A 146 -2.77 19.45 -24.06
N SER A 147 -3.02 20.29 -23.04
CA SER A 147 -3.64 21.62 -23.22
C SER A 147 -2.66 22.80 -23.18
N HIS A 148 -1.41 22.62 -23.61
CA HIS A 148 -0.25 23.54 -23.49
C HIS A 148 0.36 23.63 -22.08
N LEU A 149 1.65 23.29 -21.94
CA LEU A 149 2.40 23.41 -20.68
C LEU A 149 3.74 24.14 -20.84
N THR A 150 4.13 24.85 -19.78
CA THR A 150 5.51 25.30 -19.58
C THR A 150 6.37 24.12 -19.07
N PHE A 151 7.68 24.14 -19.31
CA PHE A 151 8.59 23.05 -18.92
C PHE A 151 8.58 22.76 -17.41
N THR A 152 8.29 23.78 -16.59
CA THR A 152 8.16 23.73 -15.13
C THR A 152 6.95 22.91 -14.67
N ASP A 153 5.79 23.08 -15.32
CA ASP A 153 4.56 22.37 -14.96
C ASP A 153 4.67 20.87 -15.28
N VAL A 154 5.28 20.54 -16.42
CA VAL A 154 5.56 19.14 -16.81
C VAL A 154 6.42 18.44 -15.75
N THR A 155 7.45 19.12 -15.26
CA THR A 155 8.38 18.54 -14.27
C THR A 155 7.67 18.23 -12.94
N THR A 156 6.82 19.14 -12.47
CA THR A 156 6.07 18.93 -11.21
C THR A 156 5.02 17.83 -11.34
N LEU A 157 4.36 17.72 -12.50
CA LEU A 157 3.41 16.64 -12.81
C LEU A 157 4.09 15.26 -12.83
N ILE A 158 5.27 15.15 -13.45
CA ILE A 158 6.04 13.90 -13.49
C ILE A 158 6.43 13.44 -12.08
N VAL A 159 6.94 14.35 -11.25
CA VAL A 159 7.31 14.03 -9.85
C VAL A 159 6.09 13.58 -9.06
N PHE A 160 4.93 14.21 -9.28
CA PHE A 160 3.69 13.85 -8.63
C PHE A 160 3.21 12.44 -9.05
N ILE A 161 3.19 12.15 -10.35
CA ILE A 161 2.81 10.82 -10.87
C ILE A 161 3.76 9.75 -10.32
N PHE A 162 5.07 9.99 -10.37
CA PHE A 162 6.07 9.06 -9.83
C PHE A 162 5.84 8.79 -8.33
N SER A 163 5.52 9.82 -7.54
CA SER A 163 5.22 9.64 -6.12
C SER A 163 4.01 8.75 -5.86
N MET A 164 2.96 8.87 -6.69
CA MET A 164 1.77 8.01 -6.60
C MET A 164 2.09 6.55 -6.93
N PHE A 165 2.94 6.29 -7.92
CA PHE A 165 3.39 4.93 -8.23
C PHE A 165 4.16 4.29 -7.09
N VAL A 166 5.11 5.02 -6.50
CA VAL A 166 5.88 4.54 -5.34
C VAL A 166 4.93 4.19 -4.20
N GLN A 167 3.89 5.00 -3.98
CA GLN A 167 2.89 4.74 -2.95
C GLN A 167 2.11 3.44 -3.21
N ILE A 168 1.63 3.22 -4.44
CA ILE A 168 0.93 1.99 -4.82
C ILE A 168 1.87 0.77 -4.73
N PHE A 169 3.13 0.93 -5.13
CA PHE A 169 4.14 -0.12 -5.04
C PHE A 169 4.32 -0.61 -3.59
N ILE A 170 4.44 0.32 -2.64
CA ILE A 170 4.60 0.00 -1.21
C ILE A 170 3.41 -0.83 -0.71
N TYR A 171 2.18 -0.52 -1.11
CA TYR A 171 1.01 -1.30 -0.73
C TYR A 171 1.02 -2.72 -1.31
N CYS A 172 1.32 -2.86 -2.60
CA CYS A 172 1.37 -4.18 -3.23
C CYS A 172 2.54 -5.01 -2.68
N TRP A 173 3.68 -4.40 -2.38
CA TRP A 173 4.81 -5.06 -1.73
C TRP A 173 4.43 -5.56 -0.33
N ALA A 174 3.81 -4.71 0.50
CA ALA A 174 3.42 -5.09 1.85
C ALA A 174 2.37 -6.22 1.86
N GLY A 175 1.38 -6.16 0.96
CA GLY A 175 0.39 -7.23 0.80
C GLY A 175 1.02 -8.55 0.32
N ASN A 176 1.97 -8.46 -0.61
CA ASN A 176 2.71 -9.62 -1.11
C ASN A 176 3.59 -10.26 -0.02
N GLU A 177 4.27 -9.47 0.81
CA GLU A 177 5.06 -9.99 1.92
C GLU A 177 4.20 -10.75 2.94
N VAL A 178 3.01 -10.24 3.28
CA VAL A 178 2.07 -10.96 4.16
C VAL A 178 1.65 -12.28 3.53
N MET A 179 1.35 -12.27 2.23
CA MET A 179 1.00 -13.48 1.48
C MET A 179 2.15 -14.51 1.52
N LEU A 180 3.38 -14.09 1.23
CA LEU A 180 4.57 -14.94 1.27
C LEU A 180 4.82 -15.53 2.66
N LYS A 181 4.79 -14.70 3.72
CA LYS A 181 5.00 -15.17 5.10
C LYS A 181 3.91 -16.14 5.56
N SER A 182 2.68 -15.96 5.10
CA SER A 182 1.59 -16.91 5.38
C SER A 182 1.80 -18.26 4.68
N ALA A 183 2.29 -18.26 3.44
CA ALA A 183 2.58 -19.49 2.68
C ALA A 183 3.81 -20.24 3.23
N GLU A 184 4.89 -19.51 3.55
CA GLU A 184 6.11 -20.06 4.16
C GLU A 184 5.85 -20.78 5.48
N MET A 185 4.76 -20.45 6.20
CA MET A 185 4.41 -21.10 7.46
C MET A 185 4.19 -22.60 7.28
N SER A 186 3.47 -23.02 6.23
CA SER A 186 3.21 -24.44 5.98
C SER A 186 4.51 -25.21 5.73
N GLU A 187 5.41 -24.64 4.93
CA GLU A 187 6.70 -25.26 4.60
C GLU A 187 7.63 -25.34 5.82
N ALA A 188 7.63 -24.28 6.64
CA ALA A 188 8.41 -24.25 7.87
C ALA A 188 7.95 -25.29 8.89
N ILE A 189 6.65 -25.59 8.94
CA ILE A 189 6.07 -26.65 9.77
C ILE A 189 6.36 -28.03 9.17
N TYR A 190 6.38 -28.18 7.85
CA TYR A 190 6.71 -29.45 7.20
C TYR A 190 8.16 -29.89 7.50
N HIS A 191 9.11 -28.97 7.47
CA HIS A 191 10.53 -29.23 7.70
C HIS A 191 10.93 -29.43 9.17
N MET A 192 10.02 -29.29 10.13
CA MET A 192 10.34 -29.55 11.53
C MET A 192 10.12 -31.03 11.88
N ASP A 193 10.79 -31.54 12.92
CA ASP A 193 10.63 -32.93 13.36
C ASP A 193 9.30 -33.19 14.11
N TRP A 194 8.17 -32.95 13.45
CA TRP A 194 6.82 -33.13 13.98
C TRP A 194 6.47 -34.60 14.25
N ILE A 195 7.24 -35.55 13.68
CA ILE A 195 7.13 -36.99 13.96
C ILE A 195 7.47 -37.30 15.42
N LEU A 196 8.22 -36.44 16.11
CA LEU A 196 8.57 -36.65 17.52
C LEU A 196 7.48 -36.14 18.48
N MET A 197 6.42 -35.51 17.96
CA MET A 197 5.32 -34.97 18.76
C MET A 197 4.24 -36.01 19.07
N THR A 198 3.38 -35.71 20.05
CA THR A 198 2.23 -36.54 20.41
C THR A 198 1.18 -36.53 19.30
N ILE A 199 0.27 -37.51 19.30
CA ILE A 199 -0.77 -37.66 18.27
C ILE A 199 -1.66 -36.41 18.20
N ASP A 200 -2.03 -35.83 19.34
CA ASP A 200 -2.88 -34.65 19.39
C ASP A 200 -2.13 -33.42 18.84
N GLU A 201 -0.86 -33.24 19.21
CA GLU A 201 -0.03 -32.17 18.67
C GLU A 201 0.19 -32.27 17.16
N ARG A 202 0.32 -33.49 16.62
CA ARG A 202 0.43 -33.69 15.17
C ARG A 202 -0.86 -33.32 14.45
N LYS A 203 -2.04 -33.65 15.00
CA LYS A 203 -3.34 -33.27 14.41
C LYS A 203 -3.49 -31.74 14.37
N ASP A 204 -3.10 -31.08 15.45
CA ASP A 204 -3.12 -29.63 15.58
C ASP A 204 -2.23 -28.93 14.54
N LEU A 205 -1.00 -29.43 14.38
CA LEU A 205 -0.08 -28.93 13.35
C LEU A 205 -0.58 -29.19 11.93
N LEU A 206 -1.19 -30.35 11.70
CA LEU A 206 -1.81 -30.67 10.42
C LEU A 206 -2.96 -29.70 10.09
N MET A 207 -3.71 -29.27 11.10
CA MET A 207 -4.76 -28.27 10.96
C MET A 207 -4.18 -26.89 10.58
N ILE A 208 -3.08 -26.48 11.22
CA ILE A 208 -2.35 -25.26 10.86
C ILE A 208 -1.85 -25.36 9.42
N MET A 209 -1.13 -26.43 9.04
CA MET A 209 -0.62 -26.62 7.67
C MET A 209 -1.76 -26.57 6.64
N ARG A 210 -2.87 -27.29 6.90
CA ARG A 210 -4.03 -27.29 6.01
C ARG A 210 -4.69 -25.92 5.88
N ARG A 211 -4.61 -25.06 6.90
CA ARG A 211 -5.10 -23.67 6.80
C ARG A 211 -4.09 -22.76 6.09
N SER A 212 -2.80 -22.95 6.32
CA SER A 212 -1.70 -22.17 5.73
C SER A 212 -1.45 -22.49 4.25
N THR A 213 -1.92 -23.63 3.73
CA THR A 213 -1.94 -23.91 2.28
C THR A 213 -2.84 -22.93 1.50
N LYS A 214 -3.78 -22.27 2.19
CA LYS A 214 -4.51 -21.11 1.66
C LYS A 214 -3.85 -19.84 2.18
N PRO A 215 -2.94 -19.22 1.39
CA PRO A 215 -2.25 -18.02 1.83
C PRO A 215 -3.25 -16.89 2.08
N VAL A 216 -2.91 -16.02 3.02
CA VAL A 216 -3.68 -14.81 3.29
C VAL A 216 -3.45 -13.86 2.12
N LYS A 217 -4.50 -13.64 1.33
CA LYS A 217 -4.48 -12.72 0.20
C LYS A 217 -5.33 -11.51 0.55
N PHE A 218 -4.73 -10.32 0.47
CA PHE A 218 -5.48 -9.08 0.54
C PHE A 218 -6.16 -8.83 -0.82
N THR A 219 -7.48 -8.77 -0.83
CA THR A 219 -8.32 -8.57 -2.02
C THR A 219 -9.07 -7.26 -1.91
N SER A 220 -8.90 -6.37 -2.89
CA SER A 220 -9.79 -5.21 -3.02
C SER A 220 -11.18 -5.67 -3.49
N SER A 221 -12.23 -5.02 -2.98
CA SER A 221 -13.63 -5.46 -3.07
C SER A 221 -14.18 -5.65 -4.49
N PHE A 222 -13.50 -5.17 -5.53
CA PHE A 222 -14.05 -5.24 -6.89
C PHE A 222 -13.15 -5.88 -7.95
N LEU A 223 -11.81 -5.71 -8.00
CA LEU A 223 -11.05 -6.23 -9.16
C LEU A 223 -9.59 -6.70 -8.93
N VAL A 224 -8.91 -6.37 -7.83
CA VAL A 224 -7.45 -6.59 -7.75
C VAL A 224 -7.03 -7.23 -6.43
N THR A 225 -6.35 -8.37 -6.51
CA THR A 225 -5.52 -8.90 -5.43
C THR A 225 -4.27 -8.06 -5.29
N LEU A 226 -3.93 -7.63 -4.08
CA LEU A 226 -2.69 -6.88 -3.80
C LEU A 226 -1.47 -7.79 -3.99
N THR A 227 -1.06 -7.99 -5.24
CA THR A 227 0.13 -8.75 -5.62
C THR A 227 1.07 -7.87 -6.44
N LEU A 228 2.36 -8.19 -6.36
CA LEU A 228 3.38 -7.51 -7.18
C LEU A 228 3.10 -7.65 -8.69
N GLU A 229 2.49 -8.77 -9.08
CA GLU A 229 2.04 -9.04 -10.45
C GLU A 229 0.92 -8.07 -10.89
N SER A 230 -0.07 -7.84 -10.02
CA SER A 230 -1.14 -6.89 -10.31
C SER A 230 -0.61 -5.45 -10.40
N TYR A 231 0.36 -5.10 -9.56
CA TYR A 231 1.07 -3.83 -9.65
C TYR A 231 1.81 -3.69 -10.99
N ALA A 232 2.58 -4.70 -11.40
CA ALA A 232 3.34 -4.65 -12.64
C ALA A 232 2.43 -4.43 -13.86
N ASN A 233 1.28 -5.10 -13.91
CA ASN A 233 0.31 -4.92 -15.00
C ASN A 233 -0.27 -3.49 -15.05
N VAL A 234 -0.61 -2.92 -13.89
CA VAL A 234 -1.13 -1.55 -13.82
C VAL A 234 -0.03 -0.53 -14.13
N SER A 235 1.20 -0.73 -13.64
CA SER A 235 2.35 0.14 -13.91
C SER A 235 2.64 0.20 -15.40
N LEU A 236 2.71 -0.96 -16.07
CA LEU A 236 2.99 -1.04 -17.50
C LEU A 236 1.90 -0.33 -18.33
N GLN A 237 0.63 -0.54 -18.02
CA GLN A 237 -0.47 0.13 -18.74
C GLN A 237 -0.39 1.65 -18.62
N VAL A 238 -0.03 2.17 -17.45
CA VAL A 238 0.07 3.61 -17.24
C VAL A 238 1.34 4.18 -17.85
N GLU A 239 2.47 3.48 -17.78
CA GLU A 239 3.70 3.84 -18.48
C GLU A 239 3.48 3.95 -20.00
N ASP A 240 2.78 2.97 -20.59
CA ASP A 240 2.42 2.97 -22.01
C ASP A 240 1.53 4.17 -22.37
N LEU A 241 0.48 4.43 -21.59
CA LEU A 241 -0.39 5.60 -21.77
C LEU A 241 0.37 6.92 -21.68
N PHE A 242 1.31 7.02 -20.74
CA PHE A 242 2.12 8.21 -20.54
C PHE A 242 3.10 8.43 -21.71
N ILE A 243 3.79 7.39 -22.16
CA ILE A 243 4.69 7.45 -23.33
C ILE A 243 3.91 7.84 -24.58
N ILE A 244 2.73 7.26 -24.81
CA ILE A 244 1.87 7.62 -25.95
C ILE A 244 1.51 9.11 -25.90
N SER A 245 1.14 9.64 -24.74
CA SER A 245 0.79 11.05 -24.59
C SER A 245 1.97 12.00 -24.81
N LEU A 246 3.17 11.63 -24.36
CA LEU A 246 4.40 12.39 -24.61
C LEU A 246 4.80 12.37 -26.09
N ILE A 247 4.64 11.21 -26.76
CA ILE A 247 4.88 11.09 -28.21
C ILE A 247 3.89 11.96 -28.97
N GLN A 248 2.59 11.91 -28.65
CA GLN A 248 1.57 12.76 -29.28
C GLN A 248 1.87 14.24 -29.09
N MET A 249 2.35 14.64 -27.91
CA MET A 249 2.76 16.01 -27.66
C MET A 249 4.00 16.38 -28.46
N TYR A 250 5.05 15.54 -28.49
CA TYR A 250 6.26 15.80 -29.27
C TYR A 250 5.95 15.98 -30.75
N TYR A 251 5.09 15.11 -31.32
CA TYR A 251 4.64 15.23 -32.71
C TYR A 251 3.79 16.49 -32.94
N SER A 252 2.91 16.86 -32.01
CA SER A 252 2.10 18.09 -32.12
C SER A 252 2.95 19.35 -32.06
N THR A 253 3.93 19.40 -31.16
CA THR A 253 4.89 20.53 -31.04
C THR A 253 5.82 20.60 -32.25
N SER A 254 6.33 19.47 -32.73
CA SER A 254 7.18 19.38 -33.93
C SER A 254 6.42 19.79 -35.20
N PHE A 255 5.13 19.43 -35.29
CA PHE A 255 4.24 19.88 -36.37
C PHE A 255 4.00 21.40 -36.31
N SER A 256 3.77 21.95 -35.12
CA SER A 256 3.56 23.39 -34.92
C SER A 256 4.80 24.22 -35.28
N THR A 257 6.01 23.78 -34.87
CA THR A 257 7.26 24.48 -35.21
C THR A 257 7.63 24.35 -36.68
N ALA A 258 7.33 23.20 -37.31
CA ALA A 258 7.48 23.03 -38.75
C ALA A 258 6.56 23.99 -39.53
N PHE A 259 5.34 24.24 -39.05
CA PHE A 259 4.40 25.15 -39.70
C PHE A 259 4.81 26.62 -39.57
N GLU A 260 5.29 27.05 -38.39
CA GLU A 260 5.86 28.39 -38.21
C GLU A 260 7.13 28.62 -39.04
N GLY A 261 8.00 27.60 -39.16
CA GLY A 261 9.20 27.67 -40.00
C GLY A 261 8.91 27.82 -41.49
N ILE A 262 7.82 27.22 -41.98
CA ILE A 262 7.37 27.39 -43.38
C ILE A 262 6.83 28.81 -43.62
N PHE A 263 6.12 29.39 -42.64
CA PHE A 263 5.56 30.75 -42.76
C PHE A 263 6.61 31.86 -42.67
N LEU A 264 7.74 31.62 -41.99
CA LEU A 264 8.89 32.54 -41.93
C LEU A 264 9.78 32.49 -43.19
N CYS A 265 9.63 31.46 -44.03
CA CYS A 265 10.37 31.29 -45.28
C CYS A 265 9.60 31.74 -46.55
N ILE A 266 8.34 32.19 -46.40
CA ILE A 266 7.50 32.77 -47.48
C ILE A 266 7.43 34.29 -47.29
#